data_AF-Q4TFS9-F1
#
_entry.id   AF-Q4TFS9-F1
#
_cell.length_a   1.000
_cell.length_b   1.000
_cell.length_c   1.000
_cell.angle_alpha   90.00
_cell.angle_beta   90.00
_cell.angle_gamma   90.00
#
_symmetry.space_group_name_H-M   'P 1'
#
loop_
_entity.id
_entity.type
_entity.pdbx_description
1 polymer ?
#
loop_
_entity_poly.entity_id
_entity_poly.type
_entity_poly.pdbx_seq_one_letter_code
_entity_poly.pdbx_strand_id
1 'polypeptide(L)' 'SNKYRCDSKFRWCLHSICSDLKKSLGFVSKVEACETVADTLFNTVWTLGCRPYMNSQRAACYCQGEEKDEL' A
#
# COMPACT_ATOMS: atom_id res chain seq x y z
N SER A 1 -12.37 -16.93 2.86
CA SER A 1 -11.62 -16.09 3.81
C SER A 1 -12.56 -15.03 4.37
N ASN A 2 -12.51 -14.67 5.66
CA ASN A 2 -13.33 -13.59 6.24
C ASN A 2 -12.64 -12.23 6.00
N LYS A 3 -13.42 -11.16 5.75
CA LYS A 3 -12.96 -9.76 5.58
C LYS A 3 -11.92 -9.37 6.62
N TYR A 4 -12.18 -9.59 7.91
CA TYR A 4 -11.24 -9.18 8.98
C TYR A 4 -9.86 -9.82 8.83
N ARG A 5 -9.80 -11.10 8.47
CA ARG A 5 -8.53 -11.80 8.24
C ARG A 5 -7.78 -11.25 7.01
N CYS A 6 -8.51 -10.85 5.97
CA CYS A 6 -7.91 -10.21 4.80
C CYS A 6 -7.37 -8.82 5.16
N ASP A 7 -8.15 -8.02 5.87
CA ASP A 7 -7.77 -6.67 6.30
C ASP A 7 -6.55 -6.71 7.24
N SER A 8 -6.51 -7.64 8.21
CA SER A 8 -5.34 -7.81 9.08
C SER A 8 -4.08 -8.19 8.31
N LYS A 9 -4.20 -9.09 7.33
CA LYS A 9 -3.07 -9.44 6.46
C LYS A 9 -2.61 -8.26 5.61
N PHE A 10 -3.54 -7.48 5.08
CA PHE A 10 -3.23 -6.30 4.28
C PHE A 10 -2.51 -5.24 5.12
N ARG A 11 -3.01 -4.94 6.32
CA ARG A 11 -2.36 -4.01 7.26
C ARG A 11 -0.93 -4.48 7.60
N TRP A 12 -0.76 -5.77 7.90
CA TRP A 12 0.56 -6.32 8.19
C TRP A 12 1.52 -6.20 7.00
N CYS A 13 1.03 -6.45 5.78
CA CYS A 13 1.81 -6.31 4.55
C CYS A 13 2.36 -4.89 4.38
N LEU A 14 1.51 -3.86 4.56
CA LEU A 14 1.91 -2.46 4.43
C LEU A 14 2.96 -2.07 5.48
N HIS A 15 2.75 -2.44 6.75
CA HIS A 15 3.66 -2.11 7.85
C HIS A 15 5.00 -2.88 7.80
N SER A 16 5.03 -4.06 7.17
CA SER A 16 6.27 -4.80 6.94
C SER A 16 7.27 -4.00 6.10
N ILE A 17 6.79 -3.20 5.13
CA ILE A 17 7.63 -2.34 4.28
C ILE A 17 8.36 -1.30 5.14
N CYS A 18 7.65 -0.68 6.08
CA CYS A 18 8.22 0.31 6.99
C CYS A 18 9.26 -0.30 7.94
N SER A 19 8.99 -1.53 8.40
CA SER A 19 9.95 -2.30 9.22
C SER A 19 11.24 -2.60 8.47
N ASP A 20 11.17 -2.87 7.16
CA ASP A 20 12.36 -3.13 6.35
C ASP A 20 13.15 -1.85 6.05
N LEU A 21 12.47 -0.71 5.81
CA LEU A 21 13.12 0.60 5.70
C LEU A 21 13.90 0.97 6.98
N LYS A 22 13.34 0.67 8.16
CA LYS A 22 14.00 0.87 9.45
C LYS A 22 15.33 0.11 9.53
N LYS A 23 15.35 -1.16 9.11
CA LYS A 23 16.54 -2.01 9.12
C LYS A 23 17.58 -1.53 8.11
N SER A 24 17.16 -1.14 6.91
CA SER A 24 18.08 -0.80 5.82
C SER A 24 18.76 0.56 5.98
N LEU A 25 18.08 1.54 6.59
CA LEU A 25 18.56 2.93 6.56
C LEU A 25 18.82 3.54 7.94
N GLY A 26 18.39 2.91 9.05
CA GLY A 26 18.62 3.42 10.42
C GLY A 26 17.96 4.77 10.75
N PHE A 27 17.15 5.34 9.85
CA PHE A 27 16.48 6.63 10.06
C PHE A 27 15.12 6.45 10.71
N VAL A 28 14.99 6.82 11.99
CA VAL A 28 13.72 6.73 12.74
C VAL A 28 12.63 7.61 12.14
N SER A 29 12.96 8.84 11.70
CA SER A 29 11.98 9.79 11.15
C SER A 29 11.36 9.35 9.82
N LYS A 30 12.08 8.58 9.00
CA LYS A 30 11.52 8.02 7.74
C LYS A 30 10.54 6.88 8.00
N VAL A 31 10.69 6.19 9.13
CA VAL A 31 9.81 5.07 9.51
C VAL A 31 8.44 5.62 9.93
N GLU A 32 8.40 6.69 10.71
CA GLU A 32 7.14 7.34 11.12
C GLU A 32 6.32 7.81 9.91
N ALA A 33 6.98 8.44 8.92
CA ALA A 33 6.34 8.84 7.68
C ALA A 33 5.77 7.63 6.91
N CYS A 34 6.52 6.52 6.86
CA CYS A 34 6.06 5.29 6.24
C CYS A 34 4.84 4.70 6.96
N GLU A 35 4.89 4.60 8.29
CA GLU A 35 3.79 4.07 9.11
C GLU A 35 2.51 4.90 8.94
N THR A 36 2.65 6.22 8.87
CA THR A 36 1.53 7.15 8.61
C THR A 36 0.89 6.91 7.24
N VAL A 37 1.70 6.71 6.21
CA VAL A 37 1.22 6.39 4.85
C VAL A 37 0.58 5.00 4.82
N ALA A 38 1.17 4.02 5.49
CA ALA A 38 0.64 2.66 5.58
C ALA A 38 -0.75 2.63 6.26
N ASP A 39 -0.92 3.34 7.37
CA ASP A 39 -2.21 3.45 8.05
C ASP A 39 -3.24 4.21 7.20
N THR A 40 -2.83 5.29 6.53
CA THR A 40 -3.71 6.04 5.60
C THR A 40 -4.21 5.13 4.48
N LEU A 41 -3.30 4.41 3.80
CA LEU A 41 -3.65 3.51 2.71
C LEU A 41 -4.55 2.35 3.17
N PHE A 42 -4.25 1.79 4.34
CA PHE A 42 -5.10 0.77 4.97
C PHE A 42 -6.52 1.29 5.19
N ASN A 43 -6.67 2.46 5.83
CA ASN A 43 -7.96 3.06 6.11
C ASN A 43 -8.73 3.37 4.82
N THR A 44 -8.07 3.90 3.79
CA THR A 44 -8.70 4.16 2.48
C THR A 44 -9.26 2.88 1.87
N VAL A 45 -8.48 1.78 1.84
CA VAL A 45 -8.94 0.49 1.29
C VAL A 45 -10.03 -0.14 2.14
N TRP A 46 -9.93 -0.01 3.46
CA TRP A 46 -10.94 -0.52 4.39
C TRP A 46 -12.29 0.20 4.22
N THR A 47 -12.27 1.51 4.03
CA THR A 47 -13.46 2.36 3.88
C THR A 47 -14.06 2.33 2.46
N LEU A 48 -13.22 2.47 1.42
CA LEU A 48 -13.69 2.59 0.03
C LEU A 48 -13.73 1.24 -0.71
N GLY A 49 -13.15 0.19 -0.12
CA GLY A 49 -12.93 -1.10 -0.77
C GLY A 49 -11.61 -1.15 -1.56
N CYS A 50 -11.30 -2.33 -2.09
CA CYS A 50 -9.99 -2.59 -2.73
C CYS A 50 -9.88 -2.10 -4.17
N ARG A 51 -10.99 -1.81 -4.86
CA ARG A 51 -10.96 -1.49 -6.29
C ARG A 51 -10.14 -0.24 -6.63
N PRO A 52 -10.23 0.88 -5.90
CA PRO A 52 -9.38 2.05 -6.16
C PRO A 52 -7.89 1.72 -6.02
N TYR A 53 -7.50 0.99 -4.96
CA TYR A 53 -6.11 0.55 -4.76
C TYR A 53 -5.61 -0.31 -5.92
N MET A 54 -6.36 -1.34 -6.32
CA MET A 54 -5.97 -2.23 -7.42
C MET A 54 -5.83 -1.48 -8.76
N ASN A 55 -6.73 -0.53 -9.03
CA ASN A 55 -6.64 0.31 -10.22
C ASN A 55 -5.39 1.19 -10.19
N SER A 56 -5.09 1.84 -9.06
CA SER A 56 -3.86 2.65 -8.91
C SER A 56 -2.60 1.80 -9.06
N GLN A 57 -2.56 0.58 -8.51
CA GLN A 57 -1.42 -0.33 -8.68
C GLN A 57 -1.23 -0.73 -10.15
N ARG A 58 -2.32 -1.04 -10.87
CA ARG A 58 -2.26 -1.32 -12.32
C ARG A 58 -1.75 -0.12 -13.09
N ALA A 59 -2.25 1.08 -12.78
CA ALA A 59 -1.83 2.31 -13.42
C ALA A 59 -0.35 2.67 -13.14
N ALA A 60 0.23 2.20 -12.04
CA ALA A 60 1.65 2.41 -11.73
C ALA A 60 2.59 1.50 -12.56
N CYS A 61 2.10 0.37 -13.08
CA CYS A 61 2.92 -0.58 -13.84
C CYS A 61 2.82 -0.35 -15.35
N TYR A 62 3.90 -0.56 -16.11
CA TYR A 62 3.78 -0.69 -17.56
C TYR A 62 3.16 -2.06 -17.90
N CYS A 63 2.01 -2.03 -18.59
CA CYS A 63 1.33 -3.23 -19.02
C CYS A 63 1.36 -3.30 -20.55
N GLN A 64 2.07 -4.29 -21.10
CA GLN A 64 2.21 -4.45 -22.55
C GLN A 64 0.82 -4.62 -23.18
N GLY A 65 0.50 -3.76 -24.15
CA GLY A 65 -0.78 -3.78 -24.86
C GLY A 65 -1.92 -2.99 -24.17
N GLU A 66 -1.64 -2.33 -23.04
CA GLU A 66 -2.55 -1.32 -22.48
C GLU A 66 -2.16 0.06 -23.01
N GLU A 67 -3.05 0.71 -23.76
CA GLU A 67 -2.97 2.15 -23.98
C GLU A 67 -3.31 2.85 -22.66
N LYS A 68 -2.39 3.70 -22.18
CA LYS A 68 -2.65 4.59 -21.07
C LYS A 68 -2.99 5.95 -21.64
N ASP A 69 -4.01 6.60 -21.09
CA ASP A 69 -4.22 8.03 -21.32
C ASP A 69 -2.98 8.78 -20.79
N GLU A 70 -2.14 9.24 -21.70
CA GLU A 70 -1.08 10.20 -21.38
C GLU A 70 -1.76 11.53 -21.06
N LEU A 71 -1.59 12.00 -19.82
CA LEU A 71 -2.08 13.31 -19.38
C LEU A 71 -1.15 14.43 -19.87
#